data_AF-E0NDD3-F1
#
_entry.id   AF-E0NDD3-F1
#
_cell.length_a   1.000
_cell.length_b   1.000
_cell.length_c   1.000
_cell.angle_alpha   90.00
_cell.angle_beta   90.00
_cell.angle_gamma   90.00
#
_symmetry.space_group_name_H-M   'P 1'
#
loop_
_entity.id
_entity.type
_entity.pdbx_description
1 polymer ?
#
loop_
_entity_poly.entity_id
_entity_poly.type
_entity_poly.pdbx_seq_one_letter_code
_entity_poly.pdbx_strand_id
1 'polypeptide(L)' 'MYSFVQDYYKKGLYTSDDLLTLKNGGVITEDEYNTLIDAES' A
#
# COMPACT_ATOMS: atom_id res chain seq x y z
N MET A 1 0.72 5.22 10.09
CA MET A 1 1.36 4.07 9.40
C MET A 1 1.20 4.20 7.90
N TYR A 2 -0.03 4.35 7.41
CA TYR A 2 -0.36 4.51 6.00
C TYR A 2 0.51 5.51 5.21
N SER A 3 0.77 6.72 5.74
CA SER A 3 1.59 7.73 5.03
C SER A 3 3.01 7.25 4.70
N PHE A 4 3.61 6.38 5.55
CA PHE A 4 4.92 5.79 5.27
C PHE A 4 4.83 4.73 4.17
N VAL A 5 3.79 3.89 4.21
CA VAL A 5 3.52 2.87 3.20
C VAL A 5 3.29 3.51 1.83
N GLN A 6 2.51 4.60 1.77
CA GLN A 6 2.29 5.36 0.56
C GLN A 6 3.58 5.97 -0.02
N ASP A 7 4.42 6.59 0.82
CA ASP A 7 5.69 7.17 0.37
C ASP A 7 6.64 6.08 -0.16
N TYR A 8 6.69 4.92 0.48
CA TYR A 8 7.52 3.80 0.04
C TYR A 8 7.01 3.19 -1.25
N TYR A 9 5.69 3.09 -1.42
CA TYR A 9 5.07 2.66 -2.67
C TYR A 9 5.41 3.61 -3.83
N LYS A 10 5.24 4.93 -3.62
CA LYS A 10 5.58 5.96 -4.62
C LYS A 10 7.06 5.98 -5.00
N LYS A 11 7.94 5.53 -4.09
CA LYS A 11 9.38 5.39 -4.34
C LYS A 11 9.75 4.06 -5.00
N GLY A 12 8.78 3.17 -5.25
CA GLY A 12 9.01 1.82 -5.78
C GLY A 12 9.71 0.89 -4.79
N LEU A 13 9.70 1.23 -3.50
CA LEU A 13 10.26 0.39 -2.43
C LEU A 13 9.30 -0.70 -1.98
N TYR A 14 8.00 -0.51 -2.24
CA TYR A 14 6.97 -1.52 -2.10
C TYR A 14 6.29 -1.78 -3.43
N THR A 15 5.98 -3.04 -3.67
CA THR A 15 5.18 -3.55 -4.78
C THR A 15 3.72 -3.74 -4.35
N SER A 16 2.82 -3.99 -5.30
CA SER A 16 1.41 -4.27 -4.98
C SER A 16 1.26 -5.52 -4.11
N ASP A 17 2.15 -6.51 -4.27
CA ASP A 17 2.20 -7.72 -3.43
C ASP A 17 2.63 -7.40 -1.98
N ASP A 18 3.55 -6.45 -1.79
CA ASP A 18 3.92 -5.95 -0.46
C ASP A 18 2.72 -5.25 0.19
N LEU A 19 1.99 -4.42 -0.56
CA LEU A 19 0.78 -3.77 -0.07
C LEU A 19 -0.29 -4.79 0.34
N LEU A 20 -0.46 -5.87 -0.42
CA LEU A 20 -1.41 -6.95 -0.09
C LEU A 20 -1.00 -7.66 1.21
N THR A 21 0.30 -7.90 1.39
CA THR A 21 0.84 -8.49 2.63
C THR A 21 0.60 -7.58 3.83
N LEU A 22 0.83 -6.27 3.67
CA LEU A 22 0.57 -5.28 4.72
C LEU A 22 -0.91 -5.17 5.07
N LYS A 23 -1.81 -5.24 4.07
CA LYS A 23 -3.26 -5.29 4.29
C LYS A 23 -3.64 -6.55 5.09
N ASN A 24 -3.18 -7.72 4.65
CA ASN A 24 -3.51 -8.99 5.31
C ASN A 24 -2.94 -9.08 6.74
N GLY A 25 -1.82 -8.39 7.00
CA GLY A 25 -1.24 -8.24 8.33
C GLY A 25 -1.92 -7.17 9.20
N GLY A 26 -2.90 -6.44 8.68
CA GLY A 26 -3.62 -5.37 9.40
C GLY A 26 -2.82 -4.07 9.57
N VAL A 27 -1.75 -3.87 8.79
CA VAL A 27 -0.88 -2.67 8.86
C VAL A 27 -1.53 -1.49 8.15
N ILE A 28 -2.28 -1.76 7.09
CA ILE A 28 -3.12 -0.81 6.36
C ILE A 28 -4.53 -1.40 6.17
N THR A 29 -5.52 -0.54 5.98
CA THR A 29 -6.90 -0.98 5.72
C THR A 29 -7.11 -1.37 4.26
N GLU A 30 -8.25 -1.99 3.97
CA GLU A 30 -8.65 -2.30 2.59
C GLU A 30 -8.84 -1.03 1.75
N ASP A 31 -9.42 0.03 2.31
CA ASP A 31 -9.60 1.32 1.63
C ASP A 31 -8.25 1.99 1.32
N GLU A 32 -7.31 1.92 2.27
CA GLU A 32 -5.95 2.42 2.12
C GLU A 32 -5.18 1.62 1.04
N TYR A 33 -5.33 0.30 1.01
CA TYR A 33 -4.81 -0.56 -0.04
C TYR A 33 -5.36 -0.14 -1.41
N ASN A 34 -6.69 -0.10 -1.57
CA ASN A 34 -7.34 0.23 -2.84
C ASN A 34 -6.93 1.61 -3.37
N THR A 35 -6.83 2.62 -2.49
CA THR A 35 -6.38 3.97 -2.85
C THR A 35 -4.98 3.98 -3.49
N LEU A 36 -4.08 3.08 -3.08
CA LEU A 36 -2.71 3.05 -3.59
C LEU A 36 -2.61 2.41 -4.98
N ILE A 37 -3.39 1.37 -5.24
CA ILE A 37 -3.33 0.57 -6.48
C ILE A 37 -4.20 1.20 -7.58
N ASP A 38 -5.31 1.83 -7.21
CA ASP A 38 -6.11 2.61 -8.15
C ASP A 38 -5.34 3.81 -8.70
N ALA A 39 -4.37 4.34 -7.93
CA ALA A 39 -3.49 5.41 -8.37
C ALA A 39 -2.40 4.98 -9.37
N GLU A 40 -2.23 3.67 -9.59
CA GLU A 40 -1.28 3.10 -10.57
C GLU A 40 -1.95 2.78 -11.92
N SER A 41 -3.29 2.73 -11.96
CA SER A 41 -4.11 2.49 -13.16
C SER A 41 -4.28 3.75 -14.02
#